data_AF-A0A6B3CNW5-F1
#
_entry.id   AF-A0A6B3CNW5-F1
#
_cell.length_a   1.000
_cell.length_b   1.000
_cell.length_c   1.000
_cell.angle_alpha   90.00
_cell.angle_beta   90.00
_cell.angle_gamma   90.00
#
_symmetry.space_group_name_H-M   'P 1'
#
loop_
_entity.id
_entity.type
_entity.pdbx_description
1 polymer ?
#
loop_
_entity_poly.entity_id
_entity_poly.type
_entity_poly.pdbx_seq_one_letter_code
_entity_poly.pdbx_strand_id
1 'polypeptide(L)' 'MDRLDNTVRPYAWGSTTAIPTLLGTEPTGEPQAEMWMGAHPGAPSRTGRGTLAEVV' A
#
# COMPACT_ATOMS: atom_id res chain seq x y z
N MET A 1 -5.14 10.56 15.63
CA MET A 1 -4.15 10.16 14.61
C MET A 1 -4.51 8.77 14.15
N ASP A 2 -4.66 8.56 12.85
CA ASP A 2 -5.07 7.27 12.28
C ASP A 2 -3.85 6.54 11.69
N ARG A 3 -3.75 5.23 11.94
CA ARG A 3 -2.80 4.37 11.23
C ARG A 3 -3.34 4.11 9.82
N LEU A 4 -2.50 4.32 8.81
CA LEU A 4 -2.83 3.99 7.43
C LEU A 4 -2.47 2.54 7.12
N ASP A 5 -3.41 1.83 6.51
CA ASP A 5 -3.18 0.60 5.78
C ASP A 5 -3.17 0.93 4.28
N ASN A 6 -2.07 0.61 3.60
CA ASN A 6 -1.73 1.17 2.29
C ASN A 6 -1.78 0.12 1.20
N THR A 7 -2.23 0.51 0.02
CA THR A 7 -2.28 -0.41 -1.12
C THR A 7 -0.90 -0.49 -1.77
N VAL A 8 -0.43 -1.72 -2.01
CA VAL A 8 0.74 -1.99 -2.84
C VAL A 8 0.28 -2.34 -4.25
N ARG A 9 0.82 -1.66 -5.26
CA ARG A 9 0.48 -1.87 -6.68
C ARG A 9 1.39 -2.94 -7.29
N PRO A 10 0.84 -4.05 -7.78
CA PRO A 10 1.65 -5.16 -8.29
C PRO A 10 1.97 -5.00 -9.77
N TYR A 11 2.57 -3.86 -10.15
CA TYR A 11 2.94 -3.65 -11.55
C TYR A 11 4.14 -4.53 -11.92
N ALA A 12 4.17 -4.99 -13.17
CA ALA A 12 5.16 -5.96 -13.66
C ALA A 12 6.63 -5.51 -13.51
N TRP A 13 6.88 -4.20 -13.44
CA TRP A 13 8.21 -3.64 -13.21
C TRP A 13 8.62 -3.57 -11.73
N GLY A 14 7.72 -3.93 -10.81
CA GLY A 14 7.95 -3.90 -9.38
C GLY A 14 8.98 -4.91 -8.91
N SER A 15 9.65 -4.59 -7.81
CA SER A 15 10.55 -5.53 -7.14
C SER A 15 9.74 -6.53 -6.33
N THR A 16 10.13 -7.79 -6.34
CA THR A 16 9.51 -8.82 -5.48
C THR A 16 9.95 -8.73 -4.03
N THR A 17 11.00 -7.97 -3.70
CA THR A 17 11.63 -7.97 -2.37
C THR A 17 11.84 -6.59 -1.74
N ALA A 18 11.93 -5.51 -2.53
CA ALA A 18 12.30 -4.19 -1.98
C ALA A 18 11.31 -3.64 -0.96
N ILE A 19 10.00 -3.60 -1.30
CA ILE A 19 8.96 -3.12 -0.38
C ILE A 19 8.81 -4.05 0.84
N PRO A 20 8.73 -5.39 0.68
CA PRO A 20 8.69 -6.30 1.84
C PRO A 20 9.88 -6.12 2.79
N THR A 21 11.09 -5.96 2.25
CA THR A 21 12.30 -5.71 3.06
C THR A 21 12.19 -4.41 3.85
N LEU A 22 11.72 -3.33 3.21
CA LEU A 22 11.52 -2.04 3.88
C LEU A 22 10.48 -2.13 5.01
N LEU A 23 9.43 -2.92 4.82
CA LEU A 23 8.36 -3.10 5.80
C LEU A 23 8.67 -4.17 6.85
N GLY A 24 9.75 -4.93 6.69
CA GLY A 24 10.09 -6.07 7.56
C GLY A 24 9.10 -7.23 7.43
N THR A 25 8.50 -7.43 6.26
CA THR A 25 7.54 -8.51 5.97
C THR A 25 8.10 -9.52 4.98
N GLU A 26 7.59 -10.74 5.01
CA GLU A 26 7.99 -11.77 4.05
C GLU A 26 7.56 -11.39 2.61
N PRO A 27 8.44 -11.51 1.60
CA PRO A 27 8.07 -11.38 0.21
C PRO A 27 6.92 -12.32 -0.18
N THR A 28 5.95 -11.80 -0.93
CA THR A 28 4.82 -12.60 -1.42
C THR A 28 5.15 -13.44 -2.65
N GLY A 29 6.30 -13.18 -3.29
CA GLY A 29 6.69 -13.75 -4.58
C GLY A 29 6.21 -12.95 -5.80
N GLU A 30 5.25 -12.04 -5.61
CA GLU A 30 4.70 -11.18 -6.68
C GLU A 30 5.44 -9.83 -6.77
N PRO A 31 5.54 -9.19 -7.95
CA PRO A 31 6.09 -7.85 -8.09
C PRO A 31 5.35 -6.83 -7.21
N GLN A 32 6.09 -5.96 -6.53
CA GLN A 32 5.56 -4.85 -5.73
C GLN A 32 6.25 -3.55 -6.16
N ALA A 33 5.50 -2.69 -6.85
CA ALA A 33 6.05 -1.56 -7.57
C ALA A 33 5.93 -0.24 -6.79
N GLU A 34 4.75 0.02 -6.24
CA GLU A 34 4.44 1.28 -5.57
C GLU A 34 3.60 1.00 -4.32
N MET A 35 3.94 1.63 -3.19
CA MET A 35 3.08 1.69 -2.00
C MET A 35 2.42 3.06 -1.95
N TRP A 36 1.11 3.10 -2.17
CA TRP A 36 0.36 4.36 -2.21
C TRP A 36 -0.14 4.74 -0.82
N MET A 37 0.21 5.97 -0.41
CA MET A 37 -0.21 6.59 0.84
C MET A 37 -1.02 7.84 0.53
N GLY A 38 -2.35 7.75 0.62
CA GLY A 38 -3.21 8.87 0.29
C GLY A 38 -4.65 8.49 -0.04
N ALA A 39 -5.40 9.45 -0.56
CA ALA A 39 -6.84 9.34 -0.85
C ALA A 39 -7.13 9.18 -2.35
N HIS A 40 -6.20 8.66 -3.15
CA HIS A 40 -6.43 8.49 -4.59
C HIS A 40 -7.59 7.50 -4.84
N PRO A 41 -8.64 7.86 -5.61
CA PRO A 41 -9.85 7.03 -5.75
C PRO A 41 -9.60 5.59 -6.23
N GLY A 42 -8.58 5.39 -7.08
CA GLY A 42 -8.22 4.06 -7.59
C GLY A 42 -7.53 3.12 -6.60
N ALA A 43 -7.02 3.63 -5.47
CA ALA A 43 -6.39 2.85 -4.41
C ALA A 43 -6.17 3.72 -3.15
N PRO A 44 -7.25 4.06 -2.42
CA PRO A 44 -7.12 4.86 -1.21
C PRO A 44 -6.50 4.04 -0.08
N SER A 45 -5.68 4.67 0.75
CA SER A 45 -5.30 4.12 2.07
C SER A 45 -6.56 3.88 2.92
N ARG A 46 -6.50 2.95 3.86
CA ARG A 46 -7.58 2.64 4.80
C ARG A 46 -7.20 3.00 6.22
N THR A 47 -8.21 3.30 7.02
CA THR A 47 -8.13 3.54 8.46
C THR A 47 -9.15 2.66 9.18
N GLY A 48 -9.15 2.65 10.52
CA GLY A 48 -10.19 1.98 11.30
C GLY A 48 -11.60 2.55 11.10
N ARG A 49 -11.75 3.71 10.43
CA ARG A 49 -13.03 4.41 10.23
C ARG A 49 -13.55 4.34 8.79
N GLY A 50 -12.76 3.80 7.85
CA GLY A 50 -13.10 3.80 6.42
C GLY A 50 -11.87 4.08 5.56
N THR A 51 -12.10 4.28 4.26
CA THR A 51 -11.03 4.73 3.34
C THR A 51 -10.62 6.16 3.69
N LEU A 52 -9.38 6.52 3.39
CA LEU A 52 -8.88 7.86 3.66
C LEU A 52 -9.74 8.92 2.93
N ALA A 53 -10.19 8.60 1.72
CA ALA A 53 -11.05 9.46 0.91
C ALA A 53 -12.43 9.74 1.52
N GLU A 54 -12.94 8.89 2.41
CA GLU A 54 -14.24 9.09 3.08
C GLU A 54 -14.09 9.89 4.38
N VAL A 55 -12.87 9.95 4.94
CA VAL A 55 -12.62 10.55 6.26
C VAL A 55 -11.91 11.91 6.20
N VAL A 56 -11.46 12.33 5.00
CA VAL A 56 -10.98 13.69 4.70
C VAL A 56 -11.97 14.43 3.82
#